data_AF-X6GMT8-F1
#
_entry.id   AF-X6GMT8-F1
#
_cell.length_a   1.000
_cell.length_b   1.000
_cell.length_c   1.000
_cell.angle_alpha   90.00
_cell.angle_beta   90.00
_cell.angle_gamma   90.00
#
_symmetry.space_group_name_H-M   'P 1'
#
loop_
_entity.id
_entity.type
_entity.pdbx_description
1 polymer ?
#
loop_
_entity_poly.entity_id
_entity_poly.type
_entity_poly.pdbx_seq_one_letter_code
_entity_poly.pdbx_strand_id
1 'polypeptide(L)'
;MIRKTLSASVLAALFVAAPAFAEEATIGRPIEAGSLHEGHLDMVVYYVPAEGDLLEVTATFAPKTGGGPQRVVMGLADGDSVAFSMPGHRGPLYAFSRSGEEVTVSSETGMRADANAPTRLADGSLRAGLASVGPM
;
A
#
# COMPACT_ATOMS: atom_id res chain seq x y z
N MET A 1 41.34 -7.20 45.23
CA MET A 1 41.09 -7.37 43.78
C MET A 1 39.77 -8.12 43.61
N ILE A 2 38.66 -7.41 43.39
CA ILE A 2 37.31 -8.01 43.23
C ILE A 2 36.59 -7.26 42.12
N ARG A 3 36.35 -7.90 40.96
CA ARG A 3 35.32 -7.51 39.98
C ARG A 3 34.85 -8.76 39.22
N LYS A 4 33.76 -9.39 39.68
CA LYS A 4 33.09 -10.51 39.01
C LYS A 4 32.04 -9.96 38.04
N THR A 5 32.36 -10.10 36.75
CA THR A 5 31.49 -10.26 35.56
C THR A 5 30.02 -9.84 35.63
N LEU A 6 29.69 -8.78 34.88
CA LEU A 6 28.34 -8.50 34.36
C LEU A 6 27.84 -9.72 33.56
N SER A 7 26.66 -10.23 33.86
CA SER A 7 25.90 -11.09 32.95
C SER A 7 24.63 -10.33 32.55
N ALA A 8 24.70 -9.68 31.39
CA ALA A 8 23.55 -9.05 30.74
C ALA A 8 22.74 -10.16 30.05
N SER A 9 21.56 -10.45 30.58
CA SER A 9 20.57 -11.28 29.85
C SER A 9 19.86 -10.38 28.84
N VAL A 10 20.13 -10.59 27.55
CA VAL A 10 19.39 -9.96 26.46
C VAL A 10 18.14 -10.80 26.20
N LEU A 11 16.98 -10.31 26.66
CA LEU A 11 15.68 -10.87 26.32
C LEU A 11 15.28 -10.35 24.93
N ALA A 12 15.47 -11.16 23.89
CA ALA A 12 14.98 -10.84 22.55
C ALA A 12 13.46 -11.04 22.50
N ALA A 13 12.70 -9.96 22.62
CA ALA A 13 11.27 -9.96 22.34
C ALA A 13 11.07 -10.01 20.82
N LEU A 14 10.70 -11.18 20.29
CA LEU A 14 10.19 -11.32 18.94
C LEU A 14 8.79 -10.70 18.88
N PHE A 15 8.70 -9.46 18.37
CA PHE A 15 7.42 -8.88 17.97
C PHE A 15 6.91 -9.63 16.74
N VAL A 16 5.92 -10.50 16.94
CA VAL A 16 5.12 -11.04 15.84
C VAL A 16 4.22 -9.91 15.36
N ALA A 17 4.53 -9.33 14.20
CA ALA A 17 3.62 -8.43 13.52
C ALA A 17 2.36 -9.23 13.13
N ALA A 18 1.20 -8.81 13.63
CA ALA A 18 -0.07 -9.39 13.20
C ALA A 18 -0.27 -9.07 11.71
N PRO A 19 -0.69 -10.04 10.87
CA PRO A 19 -1.07 -9.74 9.50
C PRO A 19 -2.25 -8.79 9.53
N ALA A 20 -2.12 -7.63 8.87
CA ALA A 20 -3.27 -6.79 8.56
C ALA A 20 -4.12 -7.55 7.54
N PHE A 21 -5.40 -7.78 7.87
CA PHE A 21 -6.34 -8.40 6.95
C PHE A 21 -6.63 -7.39 5.84
N ALA A 22 -6.15 -7.68 4.64
CA ALA A 22 -6.48 -6.97 3.42
C ALA A 22 -7.38 -7.88 2.57
N GLU A 23 -8.57 -7.40 2.25
CA GLU A 23 -9.44 -8.05 1.25
C GLU A 23 -9.07 -7.52 -0.13
N GLU A 24 -9.09 -8.39 -1.13
CA GLU A 24 -8.69 -8.07 -2.50
C GLU A 24 -9.65 -8.71 -3.50
N ALA A 25 -9.96 -7.97 -4.56
CA ALA A 25 -10.73 -8.42 -5.70
C ALA A 25 -10.01 -8.02 -7.00
N THR A 26 -9.90 -8.97 -7.91
CA THR A 26 -9.32 -8.79 -9.24
C THR A 26 -10.42 -8.84 -10.28
N ILE A 27 -10.44 -7.86 -11.18
CA ILE A 27 -11.37 -7.79 -12.29
C ILE A 27 -10.58 -7.88 -13.58
N GLY A 28 -10.80 -8.96 -14.34
CA GLY A 28 -10.05 -9.25 -15.55
C GLY A 28 -10.77 -8.89 -16.85
N ARG A 29 -12.05 -8.47 -16.79
CA ARG A 29 -12.85 -8.15 -17.97
C ARG A 29 -13.68 -6.87 -17.79
N PRO A 30 -13.90 -6.10 -18.88
CA PRO A 30 -14.84 -5.00 -18.86
C PRO A 30 -16.22 -5.42 -18.36
N ILE A 31 -16.84 -4.59 -17.52
CA ILE A 31 -18.20 -4.78 -16.98
C ILE A 31 -18.33 -5.99 -16.02
N GLU A 32 -17.25 -6.75 -15.81
CA GLU A 32 -17.18 -7.69 -14.69
C GLU A 32 -17.09 -6.89 -13.38
N ALA A 33 -17.83 -7.34 -12.38
CA ALA A 33 -17.88 -6.68 -11.09
C ALA A 33 -17.09 -7.48 -10.05
N GLY A 34 -16.20 -6.81 -9.34
CA GLY A 34 -15.60 -7.29 -8.09
C GLY A 34 -16.36 -6.74 -6.90
N SER A 35 -16.33 -7.44 -5.77
CA SER A 35 -16.88 -6.95 -4.52
C SER A 35 -15.91 -7.13 -3.37
N LEU A 36 -15.90 -6.16 -2.46
CA LEU A 36 -15.26 -6.26 -1.15
C LEU A 36 -16.32 -6.06 -0.08
N HIS A 37 -16.21 -6.81 1.00
CA HIS A 37 -17.18 -6.85 2.09
C HIS A 37 -16.58 -6.55 3.47
N GLU A 38 -15.25 -6.49 3.57
CA GLU A 38 -14.48 -6.27 4.79
C GLU A 38 -14.63 -4.83 5.29
N GLY A 39 -14.70 -4.66 6.62
CA GLY A 39 -14.87 -3.37 7.28
C GLY A 39 -16.33 -2.88 7.32
N HIS A 40 -16.51 -1.55 7.30
CA HIS A 40 -17.80 -0.90 7.55
C HIS A 40 -18.62 -0.61 6.27
N LEU A 41 -18.03 -0.82 5.10
CA LEU A 41 -18.62 -0.53 3.81
C LEU A 41 -18.61 -1.80 2.97
N ASP A 42 -19.74 -2.14 2.36
CA ASP A 42 -19.76 -3.04 1.21
C ASP A 42 -19.37 -2.25 -0.03
N MET A 43 -18.53 -2.82 -0.88
CA MET A 43 -18.12 -2.22 -2.13
C MET A 43 -18.43 -3.14 -3.30
N VAL A 44 -18.91 -2.55 -4.39
CA VAL A 44 -18.92 -3.17 -5.71
C VAL A 44 -18.16 -2.26 -6.66
N VAL A 45 -17.25 -2.84 -7.43
CA VAL A 45 -16.43 -2.15 -8.42
C VAL A 45 -16.54 -2.83 -9.76
N TYR A 46 -16.57 -2.06 -10.83
CA TYR A 46 -16.41 -2.53 -12.20
C TYR A 46 -15.64 -1.48 -12.99
N TYR A 47 -15.17 -1.85 -14.18
CA TYR A 47 -14.54 -0.90 -15.08
C TYR A 47 -15.09 -0.99 -16.50
N VAL A 48 -14.93 0.11 -17.25
CA VAL A 48 -15.19 0.18 -18.69
C VAL A 48 -14.00 0.83 -19.41
N PRO A 49 -13.67 0.41 -20.65
CA PRO A 49 -12.70 1.12 -21.47
C PRO A 49 -13.16 2.55 -21.77
N ALA A 50 -12.25 3.50 -21.65
CA ALA A 50 -12.42 4.91 -21.99
C ALA A 50 -11.43 5.32 -23.10
N GLU A 51 -11.42 6.60 -23.49
CA GLU A 51 -10.52 7.08 -24.53
C GLU A 51 -9.05 6.97 -24.11
N GLY A 52 -8.17 6.63 -25.07
CA GLY A 52 -6.71 6.74 -24.89
C GLY A 52 -6.11 5.72 -23.92
N ASP A 53 -6.45 4.43 -24.08
CA ASP A 53 -5.98 3.32 -23.21
C ASP A 53 -6.19 3.61 -21.73
N LEU A 54 -7.31 4.27 -21.39
CA LEU A 54 -7.71 4.55 -20.02
C LEU A 54 -8.83 3.58 -19.62
N LEU A 55 -8.79 3.05 -18.41
CA LEU A 55 -9.94 2.35 -17.83
C LEU A 55 -10.68 3.30 -16.89
N GLU A 56 -11.97 3.50 -17.13
CA GLU A 56 -12.85 4.16 -16.18
C GLU A 56 -13.35 3.14 -15.16
N VAL A 57 -12.85 3.24 -13.93
CA VAL A 57 -13.23 2.39 -12.81
C VAL A 57 -14.31 3.10 -12.01
N THR A 58 -15.45 2.41 -11.82
CA THR A 58 -16.55 2.87 -10.98
C THR A 58 -16.66 1.98 -9.75
N ALA A 59 -16.44 2.56 -8.57
CA ALA A 59 -16.63 1.91 -7.28
C ALA A 59 -17.81 2.52 -6.53
N THR A 60 -18.72 1.67 -6.06
CA THR A 60 -19.88 2.06 -5.25
C THR A 60 -19.76 1.46 -3.86
N PHE A 61 -19.82 2.32 -2.84
CA PHE A 61 -19.66 1.98 -1.43
C PHE A 61 -20.98 2.16 -0.70
N ALA A 62 -21.46 1.12 -0.04
CA ALA A 62 -22.69 1.12 0.74
C ALA A 62 -22.38 0.92 2.24
N PRO A 63 -22.78 1.83 3.13
CA PRO A 63 -22.61 1.62 4.57
C PRO A 63 -23.46 0.44 5.06
N LYS A 64 -22.82 -0.51 5.77
CA LYS A 64 -23.50 -1.67 6.35
C LYS A 64 -24.52 -1.28 7.43
N THR A 65 -24.30 -0.14 8.09
CA THR A 65 -25.19 0.42 9.11
C THR A 65 -26.42 1.13 8.53
N GLY A 66 -26.55 1.16 7.19
CA GLY A 66 -27.54 1.97 6.50
C GLY A 66 -27.04 3.38 6.18
N GLY A 67 -27.59 3.97 5.13
CA GLY A 67 -27.17 5.25 4.56
C GLY A 67 -27.28 5.27 3.04
N GLY A 68 -27.00 6.43 2.43
CA GLY A 68 -26.91 6.53 0.98
C GLY A 68 -25.60 5.93 0.46
N PRO A 69 -25.60 5.17 -0.64
CA PRO A 69 -24.36 4.71 -1.24
C PRO A 69 -23.56 5.90 -1.80
N GLN A 70 -22.24 5.81 -1.70
CA GLN A 70 -21.30 6.78 -2.24
C GLN A 70 -20.64 6.17 -3.48
N ARG A 71 -20.50 6.96 -4.55
CA ARG A 71 -19.89 6.52 -5.81
C ARG A 71 -18.63 7.30 -6.10
N VAL A 72 -17.56 6.58 -6.42
CA VAL A 72 -16.28 7.14 -6.90
C VAL A 72 -16.06 6.64 -8.32
N VAL A 73 -15.68 7.56 -9.21
CA VAL A 73 -15.33 7.26 -10.60
C VAL A 73 -13.93 7.82 -10.84
N MET A 74 -13.05 7.01 -11.41
CA MET A 74 -11.67 7.39 -11.69
C MET A 74 -11.17 6.75 -12.97
N GLY A 75 -10.25 7.44 -13.65
CA GLY A 75 -9.48 6.87 -14.76
C GLY A 75 -8.20 6.24 -14.23
N LEU A 76 -7.86 5.05 -14.72
CA LEU A 76 -6.57 4.38 -14.50
C LEU A 76 -5.89 4.09 -15.85
N ALA A 77 -4.73 4.69 -16.07
CA ALA A 77 -3.82 4.29 -17.15
C ALA A 77 -3.06 3.02 -16.74
N ASP A 78 -2.41 2.35 -17.69
CA ASP A 78 -1.62 1.16 -17.39
C ASP A 78 -0.49 1.48 -16.38
N GLY A 79 -0.39 0.69 -15.32
CA GLY A 79 0.54 0.89 -14.21
C GLY A 79 0.11 1.91 -13.16
N ASP A 80 -1.04 2.56 -13.31
CA ASP A 80 -1.53 3.53 -12.32
C ASP A 80 -1.98 2.85 -11.02
N SER A 81 -1.81 3.58 -9.92
CA SER A 81 -2.37 3.23 -8.63
C SER A 81 -2.91 4.46 -7.90
N VAL A 82 -4.11 4.31 -7.33
CA VAL A 82 -4.79 5.36 -6.55
C VAL A 82 -5.26 4.74 -5.24
N ALA A 83 -4.98 5.43 -4.13
CA ALA A 83 -5.46 5.02 -2.82
C ALA A 83 -6.13 6.19 -2.09
N PHE A 84 -7.25 5.93 -1.43
CA PHE A 84 -7.98 6.94 -0.67
C PHE A 84 -8.80 6.33 0.47
N SER A 85 -9.11 7.16 1.46
CA SER A 85 -10.05 6.82 2.51
C SER A 85 -11.42 7.41 2.19
N MET A 86 -12.49 6.73 2.62
CA MET A 86 -13.84 7.19 2.37
C MET A 86 -14.25 8.33 3.31
N PRO A 87 -14.84 9.43 2.80
CA PRO A 87 -15.37 10.50 3.64
C PRO A 87 -16.37 9.96 4.66
N GLY A 88 -16.21 10.35 5.93
CA GLY A 88 -17.06 9.89 7.04
C GLY A 88 -16.74 8.48 7.57
N HIS A 89 -15.81 7.75 6.96
CA HIS A 89 -15.40 6.42 7.39
C HIS A 89 -13.91 6.41 7.72
N ARG A 90 -13.56 6.39 9.02
CA ARG A 90 -12.17 6.26 9.45
C ARG A 90 -11.76 4.79 9.45
N GLY A 91 -10.54 4.51 8.99
CA GLY A 91 -9.94 3.18 9.08
C GLY A 91 -9.48 2.65 7.74
N PRO A 92 -10.38 2.16 6.87
CA PRO A 92 -9.98 1.47 5.65
C PRO A 92 -9.38 2.44 4.62
N LEU A 93 -8.22 2.07 4.09
CA LEU A 93 -7.65 2.64 2.88
C LEU A 93 -8.02 1.73 1.72
N TYR A 94 -8.72 2.27 0.72
CA TYR A 94 -9.06 1.55 -0.50
C TYR A 94 -8.02 1.88 -1.55
N ALA A 95 -7.41 0.86 -2.15
CA ALA A 95 -6.43 0.99 -3.20
C ALA A 95 -6.96 0.34 -4.49
N PHE A 96 -6.75 1.03 -5.60
CA PHE A 96 -7.09 0.62 -6.95
C PHE A 96 -5.81 0.67 -7.77
N SER A 97 -5.49 -0.40 -8.48
CA SER A 97 -4.35 -0.44 -9.38
C SER A 97 -4.68 -1.15 -10.68
N ARG A 98 -4.05 -0.72 -11.76
CA ARG A 98 -4.18 -1.35 -13.07
C ARG A 98 -2.86 -1.97 -13.52
N SER A 99 -2.96 -3.18 -14.06
CA SER A 99 -1.86 -3.87 -14.76
C SER A 99 -2.41 -4.49 -16.06
N GLY A 100 -2.10 -3.87 -17.19
CA GLY A 100 -2.63 -4.24 -18.50
C GLY A 100 -4.14 -4.04 -18.59
N GLU A 101 -4.89 -5.13 -18.69
CA GLU A 101 -6.37 -5.14 -18.72
C GLU A 101 -6.99 -5.52 -17.36
N GLU A 102 -6.15 -5.72 -16.35
CA GLU A 102 -6.55 -6.18 -15.03
C GLU A 102 -6.63 -5.00 -14.06
N VAL A 103 -7.72 -4.92 -13.31
CA VAL A 103 -7.90 -3.98 -12.21
C VAL A 103 -7.92 -4.75 -10.90
N THR A 104 -6.97 -4.45 -10.03
CA THR A 104 -6.90 -4.97 -8.66
C THR A 104 -7.43 -3.92 -7.71
N VAL A 105 -8.31 -4.35 -6.81
CA VAL A 105 -8.87 -3.49 -5.77
C VAL A 105 -8.67 -4.15 -4.43
N SER A 106 -8.13 -3.42 -3.47
CA SER A 106 -7.92 -3.91 -2.11
C SER A 106 -8.37 -2.92 -1.07
N SER A 107 -8.73 -3.44 0.10
CA SER A 107 -9.00 -2.64 1.29
C SER A 107 -8.09 -3.07 2.42
N GLU A 108 -7.30 -2.15 2.95
CA GLU A 108 -6.44 -2.39 4.12
C GLU A 108 -7.06 -1.73 5.36
N THR A 109 -7.36 -2.53 6.38
CA THR A 109 -7.75 -2.01 7.69
C THR A 109 -6.52 -1.95 8.59
N GLY A 110 -5.78 -0.86 8.50
CA GLY A 110 -4.57 -0.64 9.29
C GLY A 110 -3.76 0.52 8.74
N MET A 111 -3.20 1.35 9.61
CA MET A 111 -2.21 2.34 9.17
C MET A 111 -0.99 1.58 8.64
N ARG A 112 -0.82 1.51 7.32
CA ARG A 112 0.49 1.28 6.74
C ARG A 112 1.35 2.52 6.93
N ALA A 113 1.87 2.67 8.14
CA ALA A 113 2.98 3.56 8.44
C ALA A 113 4.31 2.91 8.02
N ASP A 114 4.38 2.34 6.82
CA ASP A 114 5.61 1.80 6.24
C ASP A 114 6.11 2.73 5.14
N ALA A 115 6.26 4.01 5.48
CA ALA A 115 7.18 4.89 4.78
C ALA A 115 8.61 4.51 5.17
N ASN A 116 9.07 3.34 4.72
CA ASN A 116 10.49 3.03 4.65
C ASN A 116 10.82 2.51 3.25
N ALA A 117 10.68 3.40 2.27
CA ALA A 117 11.47 3.29 1.06
C ALA A 117 12.95 3.34 1.51
N PRO A 118 13.78 2.32 1.22
CA PRO A 118 15.19 2.45 1.48
C PRO A 118 15.69 3.61 0.62
N THR A 119 16.10 4.70 1.28
CA THR A 119 16.86 5.77 0.67
C THR A 119 18.04 5.11 -0.04
N ARG A 120 17.91 4.92 -1.36
CA ARG A 120 19.06 4.72 -2.24
C ARG A 120 19.85 6.02 -2.15
N LEU A 121 20.77 6.09 -1.19
CA LEU A 121 21.97 6.91 -1.28
C LEU A 121 22.81 6.30 -2.40
N ALA A 122 22.38 6.57 -3.64
CA ALA A 122 23.26 6.55 -4.78
C ALA A 122 24.10 7.84 -4.68
N ASP A 123 25.09 7.85 -3.80
CA ASP A 123 26.17 8.82 -3.91
C ASP A 123 27.25 8.20 -4.78
N GLY A 124 27.45 8.83 -5.92
CA GLY A 124 28.35 8.37 -6.96
C GLY A 124 29.81 8.53 -6.55
N SER A 125 30.57 7.47 -6.78
CA SER A 125 31.73 7.53 -7.67
C SER A 125 32.91 8.46 -7.31
N LEU A 126 33.99 7.80 -6.87
CA LEU A 126 35.39 8.00 -7.28
C LEU A 126 36.15 9.23 -6.74
N ARG A 127 37.03 8.98 -5.76
CA ARG A 127 38.44 9.42 -5.86
C ARG A 127 39.39 8.36 -5.30
N ALA A 128 40.04 7.67 -6.22
CA ALA A 128 41.28 6.95 -5.97
C ALA A 128 42.44 7.95 -5.77
N GLY A 129 43.36 7.58 -4.86
CA GLY A 129 44.74 8.03 -4.89
C GLY A 129 45.06 9.29 -4.10
N LEU A 130 45.71 9.13 -2.94
CA LEU A 130 46.84 9.99 -2.58
C LEU A 130 47.81 9.22 -1.69
N ALA A 131 49.05 9.16 -2.18
CA ALA A 131 50.18 8.50 -1.59
C ALA A 131 50.74 9.25 -0.37
N SER A 132 51.35 8.47 0.52
CA SER A 132 52.59 8.71 1.28
C SER A 132 53.25 10.10 1.19
N VAL A 133 53.53 10.72 2.36
CA VAL A 133 54.88 11.10 2.89
C VAL A 133 54.78 12.22 3.95
N GLY A 134 55.35 11.97 5.14
CA GLY A 134 56.02 12.94 6.03
C GLY A 134 55.15 13.79 6.98
N PRO A 135 55.60 14.03 8.23
CA PRO A 135 56.47 15.21 8.40
C PRO A 135 57.66 15.04 9.37
N MET A 136 58.48 16.09 9.30
CA MET A 136 59.71 16.49 10.02
C MET A 136 59.72 16.29 11.54
#